data_AF-A0A2D9MUE0-F1
#
_entry.id   AF-A0A2D9MUE0-F1
#
_cell.length_a   1.000
_cell.length_b   1.000
_cell.length_c   1.000
_cell.angle_alpha   90.00
_cell.angle_beta   90.00
_cell.angle_gamma   90.00
#
_symmetry.space_group_name_H-M   'P 1'
#
loop_
_entity.id
_entity.type
_entity.pdbx_description
1 polymer ?
#
loop_
_entity_poly.entity_id
_entity_poly.type
_entity_poly.pdbx_seq_one_letter_code
_entity_poly.pdbx_strand_id
1 'polypeptide(L)'
;MFVTLSARVGSVGDNHLGGWYSYRASKTALNQLIKTASIELARTLPDHVSVAVHPGTVATKLSKPFSKAGLRLLTPDEAAAKLWEVIEKLESSDTGKFFDNEKRSIPW
;
A
#
# COMPACT_ATOMS: atom_id res chain seq x y z
N MET A 1 -10.66 5.02 -11.15
CA MET A 1 -9.76 4.23 -10.28
C MET A 1 -8.89 5.18 -9.46
N PHE A 2 -8.72 4.90 -8.18
CA PHE A 2 -7.89 5.66 -7.25
C PHE A 2 -6.95 4.70 -6.51
N VAL A 3 -5.65 4.93 -6.61
CA VAL A 3 -4.62 4.06 -6.03
C VAL A 3 -3.67 4.92 -5.23
N THR A 4 -3.39 4.55 -3.98
CA THR A 4 -2.47 5.29 -3.12
C THR A 4 -1.24 4.48 -2.76
N LEU A 5 -0.08 5.14 -2.74
CA LEU A 5 1.15 4.56 -2.24
C LEU A 5 1.15 4.58 -0.71
N SER A 6 0.77 3.46 -0.11
CA SER A 6 0.88 3.21 1.32
C SER A 6 2.20 2.50 1.66
N ALA A 7 2.31 1.95 2.85
CA ALA A 7 3.46 1.17 3.29
C ALA A 7 3.01 0.04 4.21
N ARG A 8 3.66 -1.13 4.15
CA ARG A 8 3.34 -2.27 5.03
C ARG A 8 3.35 -1.89 6.52
N VAL A 9 4.21 -0.96 6.92
CA VAL A 9 4.25 -0.42 8.30
C VAL A 9 2.99 0.36 8.72
N GLY A 10 2.14 0.75 7.78
CA GLY A 10 0.81 1.33 8.04
C GLY A 10 -0.26 0.29 8.35
N SER A 11 0.06 -1.00 8.26
CA SER A 11 -0.76 -2.09 8.77
C SER A 11 -0.63 -2.15 10.30
N VAL A 12 -1.76 -2.04 11.00
CA VAL A 12 -1.88 -2.22 12.45
C VAL A 12 -1.79 -3.71 12.80
N GLY A 13 -2.44 -4.58 12.03
CA GLY A 13 -2.44 -6.02 12.22
C GLY A 13 -1.07 -6.68 11.98
N ASP A 14 -0.22 -6.11 11.12
CA ASP A 14 1.16 -6.56 10.87
C ASP A 14 2.19 -5.87 11.77
N ASN A 15 1.75 -5.06 12.76
CA ASN A 15 2.67 -4.28 13.60
C ASN A 15 3.22 -5.10 14.77
N HIS A 16 4.27 -5.90 14.51
CA HIS A 16 4.99 -6.66 15.53
C HIS A 16 6.32 -6.05 15.98
N LEU A 17 6.78 -4.99 15.29
CA LEU A 17 8.10 -4.39 15.49
C LEU A 17 8.07 -3.01 16.16
N GLY A 18 6.96 -2.26 16.04
CA GLY A 18 6.85 -0.89 16.56
C GLY A 18 7.73 0.14 15.84
N GLY A 19 8.02 1.25 16.53
CA GLY A 19 8.82 2.37 16.04
C GLY A 19 8.15 3.22 14.95
N TRP A 20 8.82 4.31 14.53
CA TRP A 20 8.38 5.17 13.41
C TRP A 20 6.94 5.70 13.57
N TYR A 21 6.56 6.07 14.79
CA TYR A 21 5.18 6.43 15.16
C TYR A 21 4.50 7.38 14.16
N SER A 22 5.14 8.50 13.81
CA SER A 22 4.56 9.48 12.88
C SER A 22 4.36 8.91 11.47
N TYR A 23 5.34 8.17 10.94
CA TYR A 23 5.23 7.57 9.63
C TYR A 23 4.16 6.47 9.60
N ARG A 24 4.13 5.58 10.59
CA ARG A 24 3.10 4.55 10.73
C ARG A 24 1.71 5.17 10.83
N ALA A 25 1.52 6.11 11.76
CA ALA A 25 0.25 6.80 11.94
C ALA A 25 -0.22 7.48 10.65
N SER A 26 0.68 8.14 9.91
CA SER A 26 0.31 8.76 8.62
C SER A 26 -0.15 7.74 7.57
N LYS A 27 0.49 6.56 7.51
CA LYS A 27 0.13 5.50 6.55
C LYS A 27 -1.12 4.74 6.98
N THR A 28 -1.33 4.55 8.28
CA THR A 28 -2.59 4.03 8.84
C THR A 28 -3.75 5.00 8.61
N ALA A 29 -3.53 6.31 8.75
CA ALA A 29 -4.54 7.32 8.43
C ALA A 29 -4.89 7.31 6.93
N LEU A 30 -3.89 7.25 6.05
CA LEU A 30 -4.11 7.09 4.61
C LEU A 30 -4.93 5.83 4.28
N ASN A 31 -4.58 4.71 4.92
CA ASN A 31 -5.31 3.45 4.81
C ASN A 31 -6.78 3.60 5.22
N GLN A 32 -7.04 4.28 6.34
CA GLN A 32 -8.40 4.59 6.80
C GLN A 32 -9.17 5.47 5.80
N LEU A 33 -8.53 6.48 5.20
CA LEU A 33 -9.16 7.31 4.17
C LEU A 33 -9.61 6.48 2.97
N ILE A 34 -8.78 5.55 2.50
CA ILE A 34 -9.15 4.63 1.42
C ILE A 34 -10.32 3.74 1.84
N LYS A 35 -10.30 3.19 3.06
CA LYS A 35 -11.37 2.33 3.53
C LYS A 35 -12.70 3.09 3.60
N THR A 36 -12.71 4.29 4.18
CA THR A 36 -13.89 5.14 4.25
C THR A 36 -14.39 5.51 2.84
N ALA A 37 -13.52 6.00 1.96
CA ALA A 37 -13.89 6.38 0.60
C ALA A 37 -14.45 5.20 -0.20
N SER A 38 -13.89 3.99 -0.04
CA SER A 38 -14.40 2.80 -0.74
C SER A 38 -15.85 2.46 -0.39
N ILE A 39 -16.25 2.68 0.87
CA ILE A 39 -17.61 2.42 1.35
C ILE A 39 -18.56 3.51 0.86
N GLU A 40 -18.13 4.77 0.92
CA GLU A 40 -18.95 5.91 0.50
C GLU A 40 -19.18 5.92 -1.01
N LEU A 41 -18.11 5.75 -1.80
CA LEU A 41 -18.18 5.77 -3.25
C LEU A 41 -18.92 4.56 -3.83
N ALA A 42 -18.96 3.43 -3.13
CA ALA A 42 -19.74 2.26 -3.58
C ALA A 42 -21.24 2.55 -3.72
N ARG A 43 -21.76 3.58 -3.04
CA ARG A 43 -23.18 3.97 -3.10
C ARG A 43 -23.57 4.64 -4.42
N THR A 44 -22.62 5.31 -5.07
CA THR A 44 -22.87 6.11 -6.28
C THR A 44 -22.06 5.64 -7.49
N LEU A 45 -20.96 4.92 -7.26
CA LEU A 45 -20.04 4.39 -8.25
C LEU A 45 -19.77 2.91 -7.97
N PRO A 46 -20.69 1.99 -8.32
CA PRO A 46 -20.59 0.57 -7.96
C PRO A 46 -19.34 -0.13 -8.52
N ASP A 47 -18.83 0.33 -9.67
CA ASP A 47 -17.65 -0.24 -10.33
C ASP A 47 -16.33 0.50 -10.02
N HIS A 48 -16.33 1.41 -9.04
CA HIS A 48 -15.11 2.13 -8.70
C HIS A 48 -14.06 1.21 -8.04
N VAL A 49 -12.80 1.50 -8.31
CA VAL A 49 -11.65 0.86 -7.65
C VAL A 49 -10.93 1.90 -6.82
N SER A 50 -10.89 1.70 -5.51
CA SER A 50 -10.12 2.50 -4.54
C SER A 50 -9.27 1.58 -3.67
N VAL A 51 -7.95 1.60 -3.83
CA VAL A 51 -7.05 0.69 -3.09
C VAL A 51 -5.79 1.39 -2.57
N ALA A 52 -5.22 0.81 -1.51
CA ALA A 52 -3.88 1.13 -1.05
C ALA A 52 -2.89 0.07 -1.55
N VAL A 53 -1.70 0.49 -1.96
CA VAL A 53 -0.63 -0.43 -2.39
C VAL A 53 0.69 -0.11 -1.71
N HIS A 54 1.41 -1.14 -1.29
CA HIS A 54 2.77 -1.04 -0.76
C HIS A 54 3.78 -1.41 -1.86
N PRO A 55 4.73 -0.52 -2.20
CA PRO A 55 5.70 -0.76 -3.29
C PRO A 55 6.76 -1.82 -3.00
N GLY A 56 6.81 -2.39 -1.79
CA GLY A 56 7.98 -3.10 -1.28
C GLY A 56 9.03 -2.14 -0.72
N THR A 57 10.21 -2.67 -0.42
CA THR A 57 11.36 -1.87 0.01
C THR A 57 12.11 -1.36 -1.22
N VAL A 58 11.91 -0.09 -1.56
CA VAL A 58 12.49 0.52 -2.76
C VAL A 58 13.76 1.31 -2.41
N ALA A 59 14.83 1.15 -3.16
CA ALA A 59 16.09 1.89 -3.03
C ALA A 59 15.88 3.39 -3.36
N THR A 60 15.63 4.19 -2.32
CA THR A 60 15.36 5.63 -2.45
C THR A 60 16.05 6.40 -1.33
N LYS A 61 16.03 7.74 -1.38
CA LYS A 61 16.53 8.57 -0.27
C LYS A 61 15.79 8.28 1.06
N LEU A 62 14.50 7.92 1.00
CA LEU A 62 13.70 7.60 2.19
C LEU A 62 14.16 6.31 2.87
N SER A 63 14.48 5.27 2.10
CA SER A 63 14.84 3.94 2.62
C SER A 63 16.33 3.77 2.89
N LYS A 64 17.19 4.60 2.27
CA LYS A 64 18.65 4.52 2.40
C LYS A 64 19.14 4.43 3.86
N PRO A 65 18.64 5.22 4.83
CA PRO A 65 19.09 5.13 6.23
C PRO A 65 18.66 3.83 6.94
N PHE A 66 17.75 3.06 6.34
CA PHE A 66 17.05 1.94 6.98
C PHE A 66 17.20 0.62 6.22
N SER A 67 18.01 0.62 5.17
CA SER A 67 18.32 -0.56 4.36
C SER A 67 19.28 -1.45 5.14
N LYS A 68 18.74 -2.43 5.88
CA LYS A 68 19.53 -3.45 6.59
C LYS A 68 20.03 -4.52 5.62
N ALA A 69 21.18 -5.12 5.93
CA ALA A 69 21.69 -6.28 5.22
C ALA A 69 20.63 -7.41 5.21
N GLY A 70 20.39 -8.01 4.04
CA GLY A 70 19.44 -9.10 3.87
C GLY A 70 18.03 -8.70 3.41
N LEU A 71 17.70 -7.41 3.32
CA LEU A 71 16.46 -6.97 2.69
C LEU A 71 16.59 -7.01 1.16
N ARG A 72 15.60 -7.62 0.48
CA ARG A 72 15.45 -7.47 -0.96
C ARG A 72 15.05 -6.02 -1.26
N LEU A 73 16.02 -5.22 -1.69
CA LEU A 73 15.77 -3.87 -2.21
C LEU A 73 15.40 -3.97 -3.69
N LEU A 74 14.29 -3.32 -4.05
CA LEU A 74 13.92 -3.07 -5.44
C LEU A 74 14.51 -1.75 -5.90
N THR A 75 14.91 -1.66 -7.15
CA THR A 75 15.11 -0.38 -7.83
C THR A 75 13.76 0.34 -7.99
N PRO A 76 13.75 1.68 -8.17
CA PRO A 76 12.53 2.41 -8.48
C PRO A 76 11.78 1.86 -9.70
N ASP A 77 12.50 1.47 -10.76
CA ASP A 77 11.91 0.94 -11.98
C ASP A 77 11.26 -0.43 -11.77
N GLU A 78 11.93 -1.34 -11.03
CA GLU A 78 11.33 -2.63 -10.66
C GLU A 78 10.08 -2.47 -9.80
N ALA A 79 10.11 -1.54 -8.85
CA ALA A 79 8.95 -1.26 -8.01
C ALA A 79 7.79 -0.67 -8.83
N ALA A 80 8.09 0.25 -9.76
CA ALA A 80 7.09 0.83 -10.65
C ALA A 80 6.46 -0.22 -11.58
N ALA A 81 7.27 -1.08 -12.19
CA ALA A 81 6.79 -2.18 -13.04
C ALA A 81 5.88 -3.14 -12.27
N LYS A 82 6.31 -3.58 -11.07
CA LYS A 82 5.48 -4.43 -10.20
C LYS A 82 4.17 -3.77 -9.79
N LEU A 83 4.20 -2.50 -9.42
CA LEU A 83 2.98 -1.75 -9.08
C LEU A 83 2.05 -1.61 -10.28
N TRP A 84 2.59 -1.40 -11.48
CA TRP A 84 1.80 -1.37 -12.71
C TRP A 84 1.07 -2.69 -12.94
N GLU A 85 1.76 -3.83 -12.81
CA GLU A 85 1.13 -5.15 -12.91
C GLU A 85 0.03 -5.38 -11.87
N VAL A 86 0.19 -4.86 -10.65
CA VAL A 86 -0.86 -4.91 -9.63
C VAL A 86 -2.07 -4.10 -10.09
N ILE A 87 -1.85 -2.88 -10.56
CA ILE A 87 -2.90 -1.94 -11.00
C ILE A 87 -3.70 -2.52 -12.17
N GLU A 88 -3.04 -3.12 -13.17
CA GLU A 88 -3.69 -3.75 -14.33
C GLU A 88 -4.60 -4.93 -13.95
N LYS A 89 -4.34 -5.56 -12.80
CA LYS A 89 -5.10 -6.73 -12.31
C LYS A 89 -6.18 -6.34 -11.30
N LEU A 90 -6.37 -5.06 -10.97
CA LEU A 90 -7.39 -4.64 -10.00
C LEU A 90 -8.80 -4.73 -10.59
N GLU A 91 -9.73 -5.20 -9.78
CA GLU A 91 -11.15 -5.28 -10.12
C GLU A 91 -11.99 -4.48 -9.13
N SER A 92 -13.27 -4.20 -9.45
CA SER A 92 -14.19 -3.53 -8.51
C SER A 92 -14.33 -4.30 -7.18
N SER A 93 -14.23 -5.63 -7.22
CA SER A 93 -14.19 -6.52 -6.05
C SER A 93 -12.98 -6.31 -5.14
N ASP A 94 -11.96 -5.58 -5.60
CA ASP A 94 -10.77 -5.22 -4.85
C ASP A 94 -10.89 -3.90 -4.10
N THR A 95 -11.98 -3.14 -4.30
CA THR A 95 -12.15 -1.85 -3.63
C THR A 95 -12.09 -1.96 -2.10
N GLY A 96 -11.39 -1.02 -1.47
CA GLY A 96 -11.21 -0.99 -0.02
C GLY A 96 -10.31 -2.10 0.53
N LYS A 97 -9.40 -2.63 -0.29
CA LYS A 97 -8.32 -3.55 0.11
C LYS A 97 -6.95 -2.85 0.14
N PHE A 98 -5.99 -3.52 0.79
CA PHE A 98 -4.59 -3.11 0.88
C PHE A 98 -3.69 -4.23 0.35
N PHE A 99 -2.86 -3.94 -0.64
CA PHE A 99 -2.01 -4.93 -1.29
C PHE A 99 -0.53 -4.60 -1.21
N ASP A 100 0.33 -5.61 -1.36
CA ASP A 100 1.73 -5.42 -1.71
C ASP A 100 1.96 -5.38 -3.23
N ASN A 101 3.22 -5.20 -3.62
CA ASN A 101 3.68 -5.15 -5.00
C ASN A 101 3.61 -6.49 -5.75
N GLU A 102 2.99 -7.52 -5.15
CA GLU A 102 2.71 -8.83 -5.74
C GLU A 102 1.21 -9.17 -5.66
N LYS A 103 0.36 -8.16 -5.43
CA LYS A 103 -1.11 -8.27 -5.26
C LYS A 103 -1.51 -9.15 -4.06
N ARG A 104 -0.62 -9.40 -3.10
CA ARG A 104 -0.98 -10.13 -1.87
C ARG A 104 -1.64 -9.17 -0.90
N SER A 105 -2.72 -9.61 -0.27
CA SER A 105 -3.43 -8.82 0.73
C SER A 105 -2.53 -8.57 1.95
N ILE A 106 -2.51 -7.33 2.42
CA ILE A 106 -1.90 -6.93 3.69
C ILE A 106 -3.06 -6.64 4.65
N PRO A 107 -3.05 -7.18 5.89
CA PRO A 107 -4.03 -6.83 6.89
C PRO A 107 -4.00 -5.32 7.18
N TRP A 108 -5.12 -4.75 7.61
CA TRP A 108 -5.17 -3.34 8.00
C TRP A 108 -4.42 -3.04 9.28
#